data_AF-A0A139AMM4-F1
#
_entry.id   AF-A0A139AMM4-F1
#
_cell.length_a   1.000
_cell.length_b   1.000
_cell.length_c   1.000
_cell.angle_alpha   90.00
_cell.angle_beta   90.00
_cell.angle_gamma   90.00
#
_symmetry.space_group_name_H-M   'P 1'
#
loop_
_entity.id
_entity.type
_entity.pdbx_description
1 polymer ?
#
loop_
_entity_poly.entity_id
_entity_poly.type
_entity_poly.pdbx_seq_one_letter_code
_entity_poly.pdbx_strand_id
1 'polypeptide(L)'
;MPETANKWRLQYRVNRLDRDRHSIKVTNISGTSLLVAVSNYSRASESDSWHPLLNGQSNTWQREAWDVVIVWDTSDSKIQDKKGAVYVGAPTEVEIVGWESYSAPCQSDPDMGGIRMKNISEVSVDAFVSTYGGSGGDDKWFNLSPAGTIPPSPSTVDNLWRRRGPEWQIAAFRTMSAIDSEGRVAAYVPVGSLVEFLGWSRDDKLRVVWPKRSRESFECIVCFTANREMAVDRCRHLVACEGCFERLRVRPDIFRCPYCRVEGNQIRVYIP
;
A
#
# COMPACT_ATOMS: atom_id res chain seq x y z
N MET A 1 22.30 -5.35 12.63
CA MET A 1 21.86 -5.73 11.26
C MET A 1 20.46 -5.15 11.06
N PRO A 2 20.14 -4.52 9.93
CA PRO A 2 18.79 -4.02 9.69
C PRO A 2 17.80 -5.19 9.69
N GLU A 3 16.69 -5.05 10.39
CA GLU A 3 15.62 -6.06 10.38
C GLU A 3 14.98 -6.11 8.99
N THR A 4 14.74 -7.33 8.50
CA THR A 4 14.04 -7.59 7.26
C THR A 4 12.68 -8.24 7.53
N ALA A 5 11.71 -7.99 6.66
CA ALA A 5 10.45 -8.72 6.67
C ALA A 5 10.23 -9.39 5.30
N ASN A 6 9.61 -10.56 5.34
CA ASN A 6 9.09 -11.22 4.14
C ASN A 6 7.96 -10.36 3.57
N LYS A 7 8.19 -9.83 2.37
CA LYS A 7 7.24 -8.99 1.63
C LYS A 7 7.00 -9.58 0.25
N TRP A 8 5.96 -9.06 -0.40
CA TRP A 8 5.51 -9.52 -1.70
C TRP A 8 5.62 -8.39 -2.71
N ARG A 9 6.19 -8.69 -3.87
CA ARG A 9 6.28 -7.79 -5.01
C ARG A 9 5.39 -8.32 -6.12
N LEU A 10 4.57 -7.45 -6.70
CA LEU A 10 3.73 -7.80 -7.84
C LEU A 10 4.62 -8.07 -9.06
N GLN A 11 4.44 -9.23 -9.69
CA GLN A 11 5.06 -9.60 -10.95
C GLN A 11 4.06 -9.38 -12.08
N TYR A 12 4.44 -8.61 -13.09
CA TYR A 12 3.55 -8.22 -14.18
C TYR A 12 4.30 -7.99 -15.50
N ARG A 13 3.58 -8.01 -16.61
CA ARG A 13 4.07 -7.58 -17.93
C ARG A 13 3.17 -6.49 -18.49
N VAL A 14 3.79 -5.58 -19.23
CA VAL A 14 3.10 -4.44 -19.86
C VAL A 14 3.33 -4.52 -21.36
N ASN A 15 2.26 -4.78 -22.11
CA ASN A 15 2.27 -4.87 -23.55
C ASN A 15 1.54 -3.66 -24.12
N ARG A 16 2.19 -2.89 -24.99
CA ARG A 16 1.54 -1.77 -25.67
C ARG A 16 0.57 -2.33 -26.71
N LEU A 17 -0.70 -1.91 -26.65
CA LEU A 17 -1.69 -2.29 -27.65
C LEU A 17 -1.66 -1.31 -28.82
N ASP A 18 -2.32 -1.70 -29.92
CA ASP A 18 -2.45 -0.85 -31.11
C ASP A 18 -3.11 0.49 -30.76
N ARG A 19 -2.68 1.56 -31.45
CA ARG A 19 -2.96 2.96 -31.10
C ARG A 19 -4.43 3.34 -31.13
N ASP A 20 -5.26 2.59 -31.83
CA ASP A 20 -6.68 2.88 -32.03
C ASP A 20 -7.56 2.47 -30.83
N ARG A 21 -6.96 1.97 -29.73
CA ARG A 21 -7.70 1.52 -28.55
C ARG A 21 -7.48 2.41 -27.33
N HIS A 22 -8.44 3.26 -26.99
CA HIS A 22 -8.44 3.99 -25.71
C HIS A 22 -8.82 3.07 -24.55
N SER A 23 -7.97 2.09 -24.23
CA SER A 23 -8.28 1.12 -23.19
C SER A 23 -7.06 0.58 -22.45
N ILE A 24 -7.30 0.19 -21.21
CA ILE A 24 -6.39 -0.65 -20.42
C ILE A 24 -7.07 -2.02 -20.27
N LYS A 25 -6.42 -3.07 -20.75
CA LYS A 25 -6.83 -4.47 -20.52
C LYS A 25 -5.98 -5.04 -19.39
N VAL A 26 -6.59 -5.71 -18.42
CA VAL A 26 -5.87 -6.44 -17.38
C VAL A 26 -6.23 -7.91 -17.48
N THR A 27 -5.22 -8.76 -17.56
CA THR A 27 -5.34 -10.22 -17.70
C THR A 27 -4.67 -10.87 -16.49
N ASN A 28 -5.40 -11.70 -15.74
CA ASN A 28 -4.85 -12.45 -14.62
C ASN A 28 -4.32 -13.81 -15.08
N ILE A 29 -3.01 -14.02 -15.01
CA ILE A 29 -2.36 -15.31 -15.29
C ILE A 29 -1.58 -15.83 -14.06
N SER A 30 -1.93 -15.34 -12.86
CA SER A 30 -1.17 -15.58 -11.64
C SER A 30 -1.37 -16.95 -10.98
N GLY A 31 -2.32 -17.74 -11.46
CA GLY A 31 -2.75 -18.97 -10.79
C GLY A 31 -3.62 -18.74 -9.54
N THR A 32 -3.92 -17.49 -9.16
CA THR A 32 -4.75 -17.13 -8.00
C THR A 32 -5.93 -16.24 -8.38
N SER A 33 -6.90 -16.06 -7.48
CA SER A 33 -7.99 -15.09 -7.67
C SER A 33 -7.54 -13.71 -7.20
N LEU A 34 -7.81 -12.70 -8.02
CA LEU A 34 -7.41 -11.32 -7.75
C LEU A 34 -8.64 -10.42 -7.67
N LEU A 35 -8.55 -9.36 -6.88
CA LEU A 35 -9.33 -8.15 -7.04
C LEU A 35 -8.47 -7.11 -7.77
N VAL A 36 -9.01 -6.51 -8.81
CA VAL A 36 -8.34 -5.50 -9.62
C VAL A 36 -9.17 -4.23 -9.65
N ALA A 37 -8.52 -3.09 -9.48
CA ALA A 37 -9.09 -1.78 -9.71
C ALA A 37 -8.23 -0.99 -10.69
N VAL A 38 -8.86 -0.21 -11.57
CA VAL A 38 -8.16 0.69 -12.50
C VAL A 38 -8.58 2.11 -12.21
N SER A 39 -7.69 2.91 -11.63
CA SER A 39 -8.01 4.26 -11.15
C SER A 39 -7.22 5.33 -11.90
N ASN A 40 -7.91 6.44 -12.18
CA ASN A 40 -7.34 7.62 -12.85
C ASN A 40 -6.69 8.63 -11.90
N TYR A 41 -6.66 8.33 -10.59
CA TYR A 41 -6.02 9.09 -9.51
C TYR A 41 -6.49 10.51 -9.22
N SER A 42 -7.11 11.16 -10.18
CA SER A 42 -7.34 12.60 -10.21
C SER A 42 -8.81 12.95 -10.23
N ARG A 43 -9.68 11.96 -10.49
CA ARG A 43 -11.13 12.11 -10.50
C ARG A 43 -11.76 10.80 -10.06
N ALA A 44 -12.39 10.80 -8.88
CA ALA A 44 -13.25 9.69 -8.47
C ALA A 44 -14.21 9.37 -9.63
N SER A 45 -13.95 8.25 -10.31
CA SER A 45 -14.73 7.81 -11.45
C SER A 45 -15.50 6.59 -11.00
N GLU A 46 -16.69 6.36 -11.55
CA GLU A 46 -17.53 5.20 -11.20
C GLU A 46 -16.83 3.85 -11.44
N SER A 47 -15.70 3.85 -12.15
CA SER A 47 -14.85 2.68 -12.39
C SER A 47 -13.77 2.40 -11.34
N ASP A 48 -13.77 3.12 -10.21
CA ASP A 48 -12.89 2.87 -9.05
C ASP A 48 -13.37 1.67 -8.19
N SER A 49 -14.23 0.79 -8.72
CA SER A 49 -14.68 -0.41 -8.02
C SER A 49 -13.69 -1.57 -8.17
N TRP A 50 -13.61 -2.42 -7.15
CA TRP A 50 -12.83 -3.66 -7.23
C TRP A 50 -13.56 -4.68 -8.11
N HIS A 51 -12.89 -5.16 -9.14
CA HIS A 51 -13.39 -6.19 -10.04
C HIS A 51 -12.67 -7.52 -9.77
N PRO A 52 -13.40 -8.61 -9.47
CA PRO A 52 -12.79 -9.92 -9.36
C PRO A 52 -12.31 -10.42 -10.72
N LEU A 53 -11.08 -10.93 -10.77
CA LEU A 53 -10.51 -11.64 -11.91
C LEU A 53 -10.02 -13.01 -11.44
N LEU A 54 -10.66 -14.08 -11.93
CA LEU A 54 -10.16 -15.44 -11.75
C LEU A 54 -8.93 -15.67 -12.64
N ASN A 55 -8.17 -16.74 -12.36
CA ASN A 55 -7.05 -17.12 -13.20
C ASN A 55 -7.50 -17.39 -14.65
N GLY A 56 -6.80 -16.82 -15.62
CA GLY A 56 -7.12 -16.86 -17.04
C GLY A 56 -8.15 -15.82 -17.51
N GLN A 57 -8.78 -15.07 -16.61
CA GLN A 57 -9.75 -14.02 -16.98
C GLN A 57 -9.07 -12.70 -17.28
N SER A 58 -9.72 -11.89 -18.11
CA SER A 58 -9.34 -10.51 -18.36
C SER A 58 -10.55 -9.59 -18.31
N ASN A 59 -10.32 -8.32 -18.00
CA ASN A 59 -11.30 -7.26 -18.16
C ASN A 59 -10.65 -6.03 -18.82
N THR A 60 -11.47 -5.15 -19.39
CA THR A 60 -11.02 -3.98 -20.16
C THR A 60 -11.74 -2.74 -19.68
N TRP A 61 -10.97 -1.70 -19.38
CA TRP A 61 -11.46 -0.40 -18.96
C TRP A 61 -11.18 0.63 -20.06
N GLN A 62 -12.20 1.39 -20.47
CA GLN A 62 -12.03 2.49 -21.42
C GLN A 62 -11.29 3.64 -20.71
N ARG A 63 -10.14 4.03 -21.25
CA ARG A 63 -9.19 4.96 -20.67
C ARG A 63 -8.42 5.70 -21.75
N GLU A 64 -8.25 7.00 -21.56
CA GLU A 64 -7.57 7.87 -22.52
C GLU A 64 -6.20 8.34 -22.02
N ALA A 65 -5.88 8.04 -20.77
CA ALA A 65 -4.74 8.60 -20.07
C ALA A 65 -3.95 7.53 -19.31
N TRP A 66 -3.15 8.04 -18.39
CA TRP A 66 -2.19 7.36 -17.55
C TRP A 66 -2.85 7.03 -16.21
N ASP A 67 -3.11 5.74 -15.97
CA ASP A 67 -3.84 5.22 -14.82
C ASP A 67 -2.98 4.24 -14.02
N VAL A 68 -3.48 3.82 -12.84
CA VAL A 68 -2.94 2.65 -12.14
C VAL A 68 -3.90 1.50 -12.11
N VAL A 69 -3.32 0.34 -12.37
CA VAL A 69 -3.90 -0.95 -12.07
C VAL A 69 -3.44 -1.36 -10.68
N ILE A 70 -4.37 -1.39 -9.73
CA ILE A 70 -4.16 -1.89 -8.38
C ILE A 70 -4.61 -3.34 -8.34
N VAL A 71 -3.82 -4.20 -7.72
CA VAL A 71 -4.08 -5.63 -7.62
C VAL A 71 -4.03 -6.05 -6.16
N TRP A 72 -5.00 -6.87 -5.75
CA TRP A 72 -5.05 -7.50 -4.45
C TRP A 72 -5.31 -9.00 -4.61
N ASP A 73 -4.38 -9.83 -4.15
CA ASP A 73 -4.57 -11.29 -4.06
C ASP A 73 -5.44 -11.63 -2.85
N THR A 74 -6.59 -12.27 -3.12
CA THR A 74 -7.57 -12.66 -2.12
C THR A 74 -7.52 -14.15 -1.78
N SER A 75 -6.60 -14.92 -2.37
CA SER A 75 -6.48 -16.36 -2.15
C SER A 75 -6.10 -16.70 -0.71
N ASP A 76 -5.32 -15.84 -0.05
CA ASP A 76 -4.96 -16.01 1.35
C ASP A 76 -5.54 -14.88 2.21
N SER A 77 -6.69 -15.15 2.80
CA SER A 77 -7.36 -14.25 3.76
C SER A 77 -6.48 -13.84 4.96
N LYS A 78 -5.41 -14.60 5.25
CA LYS A 78 -4.45 -14.26 6.32
C LYS A 78 -3.40 -13.27 5.87
N ILE A 79 -3.19 -13.09 4.56
CA ILE A 79 -2.21 -12.19 3.99
C ILE A 79 -2.96 -11.00 3.37
N GLN A 80 -3.38 -10.05 4.21
CA GLN A 80 -3.92 -8.75 3.76
C GLN A 80 -2.88 -7.88 3.03
N ASP A 81 -1.64 -8.38 2.89
CA ASP A 81 -0.47 -7.62 2.46
C ASP A 81 -0.05 -7.87 1.02
N LYS A 82 -0.69 -8.81 0.31
CA LYS A 82 -0.44 -9.01 -1.12
C LYS A 82 -1.25 -8.03 -1.94
N LYS A 83 -0.84 -6.76 -1.86
CA LYS A 83 -1.34 -5.67 -2.69
C LYS A 83 -0.19 -5.03 -3.45
N GLY A 84 -0.47 -4.62 -4.67
CA GLY A 84 0.51 -4.03 -5.57
C GLY A 84 -0.17 -3.10 -6.56
N ALA A 85 0.62 -2.27 -7.22
CA ALA A 85 0.13 -1.37 -8.25
C ALA A 85 1.13 -1.29 -9.41
N VAL A 86 0.61 -1.06 -10.61
CA VAL A 86 1.41 -0.76 -11.80
C VAL A 86 0.80 0.42 -12.54
N TYR A 87 1.65 1.41 -12.81
CA TYR A 87 1.28 2.64 -13.52
C TYR A 87 1.41 2.41 -15.03
N VAL A 88 0.33 2.60 -15.80
CA VAL A 88 0.28 2.32 -17.25
C VAL A 88 -0.50 3.39 -18.03
N GLY A 89 -0.10 3.63 -19.28
CA GLY A 89 -0.79 4.55 -20.19
C GLY A 89 -1.62 3.77 -21.21
N ALA A 90 -2.85 4.20 -21.48
CA ALA A 90 -3.62 3.64 -22.59
C ALA A 90 -2.97 3.98 -23.95
N PRO A 91 -3.00 3.09 -24.97
CA PRO A 91 -3.49 1.70 -24.98
C PRO A 91 -2.47 0.73 -24.37
N THR A 92 -2.88 -0.11 -23.40
CA THR A 92 -1.98 -1.12 -22.82
C THR A 92 -2.74 -2.37 -22.37
N GLU A 93 -2.10 -3.53 -22.46
CA GLU A 93 -2.46 -4.76 -21.77
C GLU A 93 -1.47 -5.03 -20.62
N VAL A 94 -2.03 -5.29 -19.43
CA VAL A 94 -1.28 -5.64 -18.23
C VAL A 94 -1.57 -7.10 -17.91
N GLU A 95 -0.54 -7.94 -18.01
CA GLU A 95 -0.62 -9.33 -17.57
C GLU A 95 -0.12 -9.44 -16.13
N ILE A 96 -0.97 -9.88 -15.21
CA ILE A 96 -0.58 -10.14 -13.82
C ILE A 96 -0.07 -11.57 -13.71
N VAL A 97 1.25 -11.69 -13.52
CA VAL A 97 1.98 -12.96 -13.50
C VAL A 97 1.98 -13.61 -12.12
N GLY A 98 1.91 -12.81 -11.06
CA GLY A 98 1.82 -13.32 -9.68
C GLY A 98 2.58 -12.47 -8.68
N TRP A 99 3.16 -13.14 -7.69
CA TRP A 99 3.85 -12.48 -6.58
C TRP A 99 5.20 -13.13 -6.35
N GLU A 100 6.21 -12.29 -6.16
CA GLU A 100 7.53 -12.72 -5.75
C GLU A 100 7.75 -12.35 -4.28
N SER A 101 8.19 -13.33 -3.48
CA SER A 101 8.63 -13.06 -2.11
C SER A 101 10.00 -12.39 -2.13
N TYR A 102 10.17 -11.29 -1.41
CA TYR A 102 11.47 -10.66 -1.23
C TYR A 102 11.66 -10.20 0.21
N SER A 103 12.92 -10.08 0.63
CA SER A 103 13.29 -9.49 1.90
C SER A 103 13.35 -7.98 1.75
N ALA A 104 12.39 -7.28 2.35
CA ALA A 104 12.38 -5.82 2.37
C ALA A 104 12.99 -5.29 3.67
N PRO A 105 13.77 -4.20 3.63
CA PRO A 105 14.13 -3.48 4.84
C PRO A 105 12.86 -2.96 5.53
N CYS A 106 12.85 -3.02 6.85
CA CYS A 106 11.81 -2.40 7.68
C CYS A 106 12.43 -1.27 8.50
N GLN A 107 11.70 -0.17 8.64
CA GLN A 107 12.10 0.93 9.52
C GLN A 107 11.35 0.84 10.85
N SER A 108 12.08 0.99 11.95
CA SER A 108 11.55 0.94 13.32
C SER A 108 10.86 2.23 13.76
N ASP A 109 10.89 3.28 12.94
CA ASP A 109 10.38 4.61 13.26
C ASP A 109 8.85 4.57 13.40
N PRO A 110 8.32 4.63 14.64
CA PRO A 110 6.91 4.37 14.93
C PRO A 110 6.03 5.61 14.71
N ASP A 111 6.59 6.79 14.46
CA ASP A 111 5.85 8.07 14.51
C ASP A 111 5.32 8.53 13.14
N MET A 112 4.96 7.58 12.29
CA MET A 112 4.79 7.82 10.87
C MET A 112 3.33 7.71 10.46
N GLY A 113 2.51 8.66 10.94
CA GLY A 113 1.14 8.87 10.45
C GLY A 113 1.07 9.36 8.99
N GLY A 114 1.96 8.87 8.12
CA GLY A 114 2.14 9.31 6.74
C GLY A 114 3.04 8.40 5.90
N ILE A 115 3.18 8.73 4.62
CA ILE A 115 4.15 8.09 3.70
C ILE A 115 5.33 9.04 3.52
N ARG A 116 6.56 8.52 3.64
CA ARG A 116 7.77 9.25 3.23
C ARG A 116 8.07 8.97 1.77
N MET A 117 8.41 10.01 1.02
CA MET A 117 8.93 9.87 -0.33
C MET A 117 10.30 10.50 -0.43
N LYS A 118 11.20 9.79 -1.09
CA LYS A 118 12.59 10.21 -1.27
C LYS A 118 13.08 9.90 -2.67
N ASN A 119 13.80 10.84 -3.26
CA ASN A 119 14.47 10.66 -4.54
C ASN A 119 15.96 10.38 -4.29
N ILE A 120 16.39 9.15 -4.59
CA ILE A 120 17.80 8.73 -4.49
C ILE A 120 18.52 8.87 -5.84
N SER A 121 17.78 9.13 -6.92
CA SER A 121 18.33 9.25 -8.26
C SER A 121 19.07 10.57 -8.46
N GLU A 122 19.76 10.67 -9.61
CA GLU A 122 20.52 11.85 -10.04
C GLU A 122 19.66 12.90 -10.77
N VAL A 123 18.37 12.60 -11.02
CA VAL A 123 17.46 13.48 -11.78
C VAL A 123 16.28 13.90 -10.92
N SER A 124 15.79 15.13 -11.12
CA SER A 124 14.56 15.57 -10.47
C SER A 124 13.37 14.75 -10.95
N VAL A 125 12.48 14.42 -10.03
CA VAL A 125 11.23 13.70 -10.33
C VAL A 125 10.08 14.41 -9.68
N ASP A 126 8.90 14.26 -10.27
CA ASP A 126 7.66 14.61 -9.59
C ASP A 126 7.15 13.39 -8.84
N ALA A 127 6.71 13.60 -7.61
CA ALA A 127 6.12 12.60 -6.74
C ALA A 127 4.66 12.94 -6.43
N PHE A 128 3.91 11.92 -6.07
CA PHE A 128 2.48 12.00 -5.81
C PHE A 128 2.05 10.92 -4.82
N VAL A 129 1.15 11.28 -3.90
CA VAL A 129 0.53 10.36 -2.94
C VAL A 129 -0.99 10.55 -2.95
N SER A 130 -1.76 9.50 -3.15
CA SER A 130 -3.24 9.55 -3.09
C SER A 130 -3.84 8.35 -2.34
N THR A 131 -4.96 8.58 -1.66
CA THR A 131 -5.65 7.61 -0.80
C THR A 131 -6.42 6.53 -1.55
N TYR A 132 -6.73 6.72 -2.83
CA TYR A 132 -7.64 5.83 -3.58
C TYR A 132 -8.99 5.62 -2.85
N GLY A 133 -10.00 6.38 -3.27
CA GLY A 133 -11.37 6.19 -2.79
C GLY A 133 -12.08 7.51 -2.50
N GLY A 134 -12.52 8.22 -3.54
CA GLY A 134 -13.58 9.23 -3.44
C GLY A 134 -13.35 10.46 -2.57
N SER A 135 -12.27 10.54 -1.79
CA SER A 135 -11.95 11.67 -0.92
C SER A 135 -11.11 12.65 -1.73
N GLY A 136 -11.73 13.64 -2.36
CA GLY A 136 -11.01 14.71 -3.07
C GLY A 136 -9.98 15.40 -2.15
N GLY A 137 -8.73 14.93 -2.20
CA GLY A 137 -7.59 15.48 -1.49
C GLY A 137 -6.74 16.37 -2.40
N ASP A 138 -5.80 17.11 -1.80
CA ASP A 138 -4.79 17.93 -2.50
C ASP A 138 -3.75 17.05 -3.22
N ASP A 139 -4.24 16.34 -4.24
CA ASP A 139 -3.56 15.36 -5.06
C ASP A 139 -2.76 16.07 -6.17
N LYS A 140 -1.78 16.89 -5.78
CA LYS A 140 -0.88 17.58 -6.71
C LYS A 140 0.47 16.88 -6.77
N TRP A 141 1.01 16.79 -7.98
CA TRP A 141 2.41 16.40 -8.18
C TRP A 141 3.33 17.44 -7.54
N PHE A 142 4.35 16.98 -6.82
CA PHE A 142 5.36 17.83 -6.19
C PHE A 142 6.76 17.38 -6.58
N ASN A 143 7.68 18.33 -6.74
CA ASN A 143 9.03 18.03 -7.19
C ASN A 143 9.90 17.49 -6.04
N LEU A 144 10.65 16.42 -6.31
CA LEU A 144 11.70 15.87 -5.48
C LEU A 144 13.05 16.00 -6.21
N SER A 145 13.94 16.81 -5.66
CA SER A 145 15.28 17.00 -6.21
C SER A 145 16.17 15.76 -6.00
N PRO A 146 17.23 15.59 -6.82
CA PRO A 146 18.21 14.53 -6.67
C PRO A 146 18.87 14.49 -5.29
N ALA A 147 19.21 13.29 -4.82
CA ALA A 147 20.06 13.12 -3.66
C ALA A 147 21.46 13.69 -3.95
N GLY A 148 21.91 14.67 -3.16
CA GLY A 148 23.25 15.25 -3.29
C GLY A 148 23.31 16.65 -3.90
N THR A 149 22.18 17.29 -4.18
CA THR A 149 22.17 18.74 -4.47
C THR A 149 22.62 19.52 -3.23
N ILE A 150 23.71 20.28 -3.33
CA ILE A 150 24.26 21.13 -2.26
C ILE A 150 23.91 22.59 -2.55
N PRO A 151 23.36 23.35 -1.57
CA PRO A 151 22.89 22.87 -0.27
C PRO A 151 21.63 22.02 -0.44
N PRO A 152 21.42 20.99 0.40
CA PRO A 152 20.17 20.25 0.38
C PRO A 152 19.06 21.24 0.68
N SER A 153 18.15 21.45 -0.29
CA SER A 153 16.97 22.24 0.00
C SER A 153 16.24 21.56 1.16
N PRO A 154 15.87 22.29 2.24
CA PRO A 154 15.21 21.72 3.41
C PRO A 154 13.92 20.95 3.09
N SER A 155 13.40 21.12 1.87
CA SER A 155 12.16 20.55 1.35
C SER A 155 12.31 19.33 0.43
N THR A 156 13.52 18.80 0.14
CA THR A 156 13.68 17.85 -0.99
C THR A 156 14.19 16.45 -0.66
N VAL A 157 14.73 16.19 0.54
CA VAL A 157 15.39 14.91 0.82
C VAL A 157 14.53 13.92 1.61
N ASP A 158 13.50 14.40 2.33
CA ASP A 158 12.57 13.53 3.07
C ASP A 158 11.21 14.23 3.23
N ASN A 159 10.33 14.04 2.24
CA ASN A 159 8.98 14.60 2.30
C ASN A 159 8.05 13.62 3.02
N LEU A 160 7.64 13.99 4.23
CA LEU A 160 6.64 13.26 5.00
C LEU A 160 5.23 13.74 4.64
N TRP A 161 4.47 12.87 3.97
CA TRP A 161 3.07 13.10 3.67
C TRP A 161 2.18 12.54 4.77
N ARG A 162 1.82 13.36 5.77
CA ARG A 162 0.95 12.93 6.87
C ARG A 162 -0.51 12.84 6.41
N ARG A 163 -1.13 11.67 6.61
CA ARG A 163 -2.58 11.48 6.48
C ARG A 163 -3.08 10.59 7.62
N ARG A 164 -4.17 11.02 8.27
CA ARG A 164 -4.85 10.20 9.28
C ARG A 164 -5.71 9.16 8.57
N GLY A 165 -5.46 7.89 8.83
CA GLY A 165 -6.31 6.80 8.34
C GLY A 165 -5.58 5.45 8.33
N PRO A 166 -6.29 4.34 8.53
CA PRO A 166 -5.72 2.98 8.52
C PRO A 166 -5.39 2.47 7.09
N GLU A 167 -5.10 3.36 6.14
CA GLU A 167 -5.25 3.07 4.72
C GLU A 167 -3.93 2.80 3.99
N TRP A 168 -4.04 1.97 2.96
CA TRP A 168 -3.02 1.84 1.93
C TRP A 168 -3.20 2.98 0.93
N GLN A 169 -2.10 3.52 0.42
CA GLN A 169 -2.11 4.65 -0.50
C GLN A 169 -1.21 4.34 -1.69
N ILE A 170 -1.44 5.05 -2.78
CA ILE A 170 -0.58 4.96 -3.95
C ILE A 170 0.50 6.02 -3.83
N ALA A 171 1.76 5.62 -3.91
CA ALA A 171 2.91 6.49 -4.04
C ALA A 171 3.46 6.36 -5.47
N ALA A 172 3.46 7.44 -6.24
CA ALA A 172 3.86 7.46 -7.64
C ALA A 172 4.96 8.48 -7.91
N PHE A 173 5.80 8.17 -8.89
CA PHE A 173 6.86 9.06 -9.39
C PHE A 173 6.72 9.19 -10.90
N ARG A 174 7.03 10.37 -11.43
CA ARG A 174 7.18 10.61 -12.87
C ARG A 174 8.39 11.47 -13.18
N THR A 175 8.97 11.28 -14.36
CA THR A 175 9.98 12.20 -14.88
C THR A 175 9.33 13.40 -15.56
N MET A 176 9.99 14.55 -15.45
CA MET A 176 9.64 15.78 -16.16
C MET A 176 10.45 15.98 -17.45
N SER A 177 11.36 15.03 -17.78
CA SER A 177 12.16 15.13 -19.01
C SER A 177 11.27 14.97 -20.23
N ALA A 178 11.25 15.98 -21.10
CA ALA A 178 10.55 15.96 -22.38
C ALA A 178 11.20 15.01 -23.41
N ILE A 179 12.42 14.53 -23.14
CA ILE A 179 13.25 13.79 -24.09
C ILE A 179 12.97 12.28 -24.03
N ASP A 180 12.58 11.77 -22.86
CA ASP A 180 12.20 10.38 -22.68
C ASP A 180 10.69 10.29 -22.51
N SER A 181 10.05 9.35 -23.22
CA SER A 181 8.63 9.02 -23.03
C SER A 181 8.26 9.05 -21.55
N GLU A 182 7.26 9.85 -21.14
CA GLU A 182 6.89 10.09 -19.73
C GLU A 182 7.01 8.80 -18.90
N GLY A 183 8.13 8.64 -18.21
CA GLY A 183 8.36 7.51 -17.32
C GLY A 183 7.50 7.72 -16.09
N ARG A 184 6.63 6.75 -15.79
CA ARG A 184 5.84 6.71 -14.56
C ARG A 184 6.06 5.38 -13.85
N VAL A 185 6.10 5.42 -12.52
CA VAL A 185 6.16 4.22 -11.68
C VAL A 185 5.37 4.48 -10.40
N ALA A 186 4.75 3.44 -9.85
CA ALA A 186 4.03 3.56 -8.60
C ALA A 186 4.15 2.30 -7.75
N ALA A 187 3.88 2.46 -6.46
CA ALA A 187 3.71 1.39 -5.50
C ALA A 187 2.44 1.65 -4.68
N TYR A 188 1.70 0.59 -4.35
CA TYR A 188 0.63 0.66 -3.38
C TYR A 188 1.19 0.24 -2.02
N VAL A 189 1.22 1.16 -1.06
CA VAL A 189 1.97 1.00 0.20
C VAL A 189 1.11 1.41 1.39
N PRO A 190 1.27 0.78 2.56
CA PRO A 190 0.58 1.19 3.77
C PRO A 190 1.15 2.51 4.29
N VAL A 191 0.33 3.28 5.00
CA VAL A 191 0.79 4.39 5.84
C VAL A 191 1.93 3.92 6.76
N GLY A 192 2.94 4.77 6.93
CA GLY A 192 4.20 4.48 7.64
C GLY A 192 5.34 4.00 6.73
N SER A 193 5.07 3.75 5.45
CA SER A 193 6.10 3.34 4.48
C SER A 193 7.01 4.50 4.09
N LEU A 194 8.26 4.18 3.77
CA LEU A 194 9.17 5.04 3.01
C LEU A 194 9.29 4.47 1.59
N VAL A 195 9.07 5.30 0.59
CA VAL A 195 9.20 4.96 -0.82
C VAL A 195 10.34 5.75 -1.43
N GLU A 196 11.36 5.04 -1.90
CA GLU A 196 12.55 5.62 -2.49
C GLU A 196 12.57 5.37 -4.00
N PHE A 197 12.67 6.43 -4.78
CA PHE A 197 12.91 6.34 -6.22
C PHE A 197 14.40 6.19 -6.50
N LEU A 198 14.78 5.13 -7.22
CA LEU A 198 16.18 4.76 -7.45
C LEU A 198 16.71 5.19 -8.82
N GLY A 199 15.84 5.55 -9.77
CA GLY A 199 16.21 5.90 -11.15
C GLY A 199 15.51 5.05 -12.20
N TRP A 200 15.40 5.56 -13.43
CA TRP A 200 14.67 4.92 -14.53
C TRP A 200 15.44 3.78 -15.23
N SER A 201 16.77 3.83 -15.17
CA SER A 201 17.67 2.85 -15.79
C SER A 201 17.82 1.56 -14.99
N ARG A 202 17.24 1.50 -13.79
CA ARG A 202 17.28 0.32 -12.92
C ARG A 202 16.09 -0.58 -13.20
N ASP A 203 16.30 -1.89 -13.10
CA ASP A 203 15.22 -2.88 -13.10
C ASP A 203 14.26 -2.60 -11.94
N ASP A 204 14.82 -2.29 -10.77
CA ASP A 204 14.10 -1.84 -9.59
C ASP A 204 14.06 -0.31 -9.53
N LYS A 205 13.06 0.28 -10.19
CA LYS A 205 12.86 1.75 -10.19
C LYS A 205 12.49 2.29 -8.80
N LEU A 206 11.87 1.48 -7.96
CA LEU A 206 11.42 1.82 -6.61
C LEU A 206 11.95 0.85 -5.57
N ARG A 207 12.29 1.38 -4.39
CA ARG A 207 12.49 0.62 -3.16
C ARG A 207 11.45 1.05 -2.14
N VAL A 208 10.68 0.08 -1.63
CA VAL A 208 9.71 0.30 -0.56
C VAL A 208 10.30 -0.22 0.73
N VAL A 209 10.55 0.68 1.68
CA VAL A 209 10.87 0.37 3.06
C VAL A 209 9.55 0.35 3.82
N TRP A 210 9.13 -0.84 4.22
CA TRP A 210 7.84 -1.01 4.88
C TRP A 210 7.94 -0.47 6.31
N PRO A 211 6.84 0.07 6.87
CA PRO A 211 6.80 0.27 8.29
C PRO A 211 7.08 -1.08 8.92
N LYS A 212 7.88 -1.09 10.00
CA LYS A 212 7.82 -2.20 10.93
C LYS A 212 6.38 -2.19 11.43
N ARG A 213 5.53 -2.99 10.77
CA ARG A 213 4.27 -3.39 11.35
C ARG A 213 4.69 -4.23 12.53
N SER A 214 4.87 -3.58 13.67
CA SER A 214 4.60 -4.27 14.91
C SER A 214 3.25 -4.92 14.64
N ARG A 215 3.13 -6.24 14.81
CA ARG A 215 1.83 -6.94 14.73
C ARG A 215 0.89 -6.49 15.88
N GLU A 216 1.13 -5.29 16.38
CA GLU A 216 1.26 -4.88 17.77
C GLU A 216 1.44 -3.36 17.70
N SER A 217 0.44 -2.61 17.21
CA SER A 217 0.09 -1.52 18.12
C SER A 217 -0.31 -2.26 19.39
N PHE A 218 0.63 -2.33 20.35
CA PHE A 218 0.28 -2.86 21.65
C PHE A 218 -0.83 -1.99 22.22
N GLU A 219 -1.15 -0.83 21.69
CA GLU A 219 -2.33 -0.07 22.07
C GLU A 219 -3.65 -0.86 21.95
N CYS A 220 -4.38 -0.90 23.05
CA CYS A 220 -5.70 -1.46 23.21
C CYS A 220 -6.67 -0.91 22.15
N ILE A 221 -7.40 -1.79 21.45
CA ILE A 221 -8.36 -1.37 20.41
C ILE A 221 -9.62 -0.68 20.98
N VAL A 222 -9.74 -0.60 22.30
CA VAL A 222 -10.87 0.02 22.99
C VAL A 222 -10.52 1.44 23.42
N CYS A 223 -9.38 1.65 24.06
CA CYS A 223 -8.97 2.98 24.54
C CYS A 223 -7.87 3.66 23.71
N PHE A 224 -7.23 2.96 22.77
CA PHE A 224 -6.15 3.45 21.91
C PHE A 224 -5.02 4.15 22.67
N THR A 225 -4.76 3.74 23.91
CA THR A 225 -3.82 4.44 24.82
C THR A 225 -2.94 3.47 25.61
N ALA A 226 -3.54 2.45 26.24
CA ALA A 226 -2.81 1.49 27.06
C ALA A 226 -2.40 0.25 26.26
N ASN A 227 -1.34 -0.45 26.69
CA ASN A 227 -0.90 -1.68 26.05
C ASN A 227 -1.90 -2.84 26.19
N ARG A 228 -1.91 -3.74 25.22
CA ARG A 228 -2.77 -4.91 25.10
C ARG A 228 -2.10 -5.99 25.89
N GLU A 229 -2.77 -6.36 26.94
CA GLU A 229 -2.30 -7.38 27.87
C GLU A 229 -3.31 -8.54 27.94
N MET A 230 -4.43 -8.43 27.21
CA MET A 230 -5.54 -9.35 27.31
C MET A 230 -5.86 -9.99 25.96
N ALA A 231 -5.78 -11.31 25.93
CA ALA A 231 -6.21 -12.15 24.81
C ALA A 231 -7.52 -12.89 25.13
N VAL A 232 -8.31 -13.19 24.10
CA VAL A 232 -9.52 -14.02 24.22
C VAL A 232 -9.15 -15.47 23.92
N ASP A 233 -9.44 -16.42 24.82
CA ASP A 233 -8.93 -17.81 24.80
C ASP A 233 -9.22 -18.58 23.49
N ARG A 234 -10.45 -18.49 22.96
CA ARG A 234 -10.89 -19.26 21.81
C ARG A 234 -10.33 -18.73 20.50
N CYS A 235 -10.26 -17.41 20.33
CA CYS A 235 -9.79 -16.79 19.08
C CYS A 235 -8.34 -16.31 19.15
N ARG A 236 -7.72 -16.32 20.34
CA ARG A 236 -6.35 -15.90 20.64
C ARG A 236 -5.99 -14.48 20.18
N HIS A 237 -6.98 -13.61 19.97
CA HIS A 237 -6.73 -12.23 19.59
C HIS A 237 -6.32 -11.44 20.84
N LEU A 238 -5.09 -10.91 20.84
CA LEU A 238 -4.59 -9.92 21.80
C LEU A 238 -5.15 -8.56 21.41
N VAL A 239 -6.12 -8.03 22.18
CA VAL A 239 -7.01 -6.96 21.70
C VAL A 239 -7.16 -5.77 22.64
N ALA A 240 -7.07 -5.97 23.96
CA ALA A 240 -7.33 -4.88 24.90
C ALA A 240 -6.37 -4.86 26.08
N CYS A 241 -6.28 -3.70 26.74
CA CYS A 241 -5.64 -3.57 28.04
C CYS A 241 -6.55 -4.15 29.13
N GLU A 242 -5.96 -4.45 30.30
CA GLU A 242 -6.69 -4.97 31.47
C GLU A 242 -7.90 -4.09 31.83
N GLY A 243 -7.71 -2.77 31.95
CA GLY A 243 -8.78 -1.85 32.37
C GLY A 243 -9.96 -1.75 31.39
N CYS A 244 -9.72 -1.77 30.09
CA CYS A 244 -10.81 -1.83 29.10
C CYS A 244 -11.52 -3.18 29.13
N PHE A 245 -10.79 -4.24 29.43
CA PHE A 245 -11.36 -5.58 29.51
C PHE A 245 -12.25 -5.74 30.73
N GLU A 246 -11.85 -5.23 31.90
CA GLU A 246 -12.69 -5.22 33.10
C GLU A 246 -14.04 -4.53 32.85
N ARG A 247 -14.02 -3.40 32.14
CA ARG A 247 -15.25 -2.69 31.74
C ARG A 247 -16.15 -3.52 30.83
N LEU A 248 -15.57 -4.29 29.90
CA LEU A 248 -16.32 -5.22 29.05
C LEU A 248 -16.88 -6.40 29.86
N ARG A 249 -16.21 -6.83 30.93
CA ARG A 249 -16.64 -7.95 31.78
C ARG A 249 -17.92 -7.66 32.57
N VAL A 250 -18.17 -6.40 32.91
CA VAL A 250 -19.39 -5.97 33.63
C VAL A 250 -20.66 -6.10 32.74
N ARG A 251 -20.49 -6.35 31.43
CA ARG A 251 -21.57 -6.55 30.45
C ARG A 251 -21.55 -7.97 29.86
N PRO A 252 -21.95 -8.99 30.64
CA PRO A 252 -21.87 -10.40 30.23
C PRO A 252 -22.72 -10.72 28.99
N ASP A 253 -23.75 -9.92 28.72
CA ASP A 253 -24.61 -10.00 27.54
C ASP A 253 -23.87 -9.67 26.21
N ILE A 254 -22.72 -8.99 26.28
CA ILE A 254 -21.96 -8.52 25.11
C ILE A 254 -20.54 -9.09 25.11
N PHE A 255 -20.28 -10.09 25.94
CA PHE A 255 -18.95 -10.59 26.22
C PHE A 255 -18.34 -11.39 25.06
N ARG A 256 -17.79 -10.67 24.10
CA ARG A 256 -17.26 -11.17 22.84
C ARG A 256 -15.97 -10.44 22.50
N CYS A 257 -15.06 -11.13 21.82
CA CYS A 257 -13.86 -10.49 21.29
C CYS A 257 -14.23 -9.23 20.49
N PRO A 258 -13.72 -8.02 20.84
CA PRO A 258 -14.11 -6.80 20.13
C PRO A 258 -13.64 -6.80 18.67
N TYR A 259 -12.69 -7.66 18.32
CA TYR A 259 -12.19 -7.85 16.96
C TYR A 259 -13.07 -8.80 16.12
N CYS A 260 -13.27 -10.05 16.57
CA CYS A 260 -13.93 -11.09 15.76
C CYS A 260 -15.29 -11.57 16.28
N ARG A 261 -15.77 -11.00 17.40
CA ARG A 261 -17.03 -11.34 18.07
C ARG A 261 -17.17 -12.79 18.58
N VAL A 262 -16.10 -13.58 18.56
CA VAL A 262 -16.08 -14.92 19.15
C VAL A 262 -16.20 -14.81 20.68
N GLU A 263 -17.06 -15.65 21.27
CA GLU A 263 -17.19 -15.81 22.73
C GLU A 263 -16.02 -16.63 23.28
N GLY A 264 -15.50 -16.26 24.44
CA GLY A 264 -14.36 -16.94 25.05
C GLY A 264 -13.88 -16.27 26.33
N ASN A 265 -13.20 -17.00 27.20
CA ASN A 265 -12.59 -16.46 28.42
C ASN A 265 -11.41 -15.53 28.10
N GLN A 266 -10.89 -14.89 29.14
CA GLN A 266 -9.81 -13.92 29.05
C GLN A 266 -8.53 -14.53 29.58
N ILE A 267 -7.43 -14.27 28.90
CA ILE A 267 -6.12 -14.67 29.33
C ILE A 267 -5.26 -13.41 29.35
N ARG A 268 -4.74 -13.06 30.54
CA ARG A 268 -3.69 -12.05 30.63
C ARG A 268 -2.42 -12.65 30.04
N VAL A 269 -1.85 -11.97 29.05
CA VAL A 269 -0.60 -12.35 28.40
C VAL A 269 0.50 -11.48 28.99
N TYR A 270 1.47 -12.12 29.63
CA TYR A 270 2.70 -11.44 30.07
C TYR A 270 3.67 -11.44 28.89
N ILE A 271 3.89 -10.26 28.32
CA ILE A 271 4.90 -10.08 27.28
C ILE A 271 6.20 -9.73 28.03
N PRO A 272 7.24 -10.57 27.93
CA PRO A 272 8.52 -10.36 28.62
C PRO A 272 9.28 -9.14 28.09
#